data_AF-A0A1F2YHQ3-F1
#
_entry.id   AF-A0A1F2YHQ3-F1
#
_cell.length_a   1.000
_cell.length_b   1.000
_cell.length_c   1.000
_cell.angle_alpha   90.00
_cell.angle_beta   90.00
_cell.angle_gamma   90.00
#
_symmetry.space_group_name_H-M   'P 1'
#
loop_
_entity.id
_entity.type
_entity.pdbx_description
1 polymer ?
#
loop_
_entity_poly.entity_id
_entity_poly.type
_entity_poly.pdbx_seq_one_letter_code
_entity_poly.pdbx_strand_id
1 'polypeptide(L)'
;MQRSERLIRVMRWLLDRPNNPVSLSDLSNVFDAAKSSLSEDVAMIRRVMEAEKAGTIASIQGASGGVKYLAEFPPLQQEEFLRSMVLRLTDPSRILPGGFLYMSDILGDPMVLDSTGRLFAQAYYDSGVNVVVTIETKGIPLAVATARYLNVPVVIVRREHRVTEGAALSLHYVSGSERRIQTMSISTRAMPESARV
;
A
#
# COMPACT_ATOMS: atom_id res chain seq x y z
N MET A 1 -18.21 -27.88 1.36
CA MET A 1 -17.86 -27.00 0.23
C MET A 1 -16.92 -27.73 -0.74
N GLN A 2 -17.11 -27.58 -2.06
CA GLN A 2 -16.19 -28.13 -3.07
C GLN A 2 -14.82 -27.43 -3.01
N ARG A 3 -13.74 -28.13 -3.34
CA ARG A 3 -12.37 -27.57 -3.26
C ARG A 3 -12.17 -26.38 -4.20
N SER A 4 -12.68 -26.46 -5.42
CA SER A 4 -12.62 -25.38 -6.42
C SER A 4 -13.23 -24.07 -5.90
N GLU A 5 -14.41 -24.15 -5.31
CA GLU A 5 -15.09 -23.02 -4.67
C GLU A 5 -14.28 -22.46 -3.50
N ARG A 6 -13.76 -23.34 -2.63
CA ARG A 6 -12.94 -22.94 -1.48
C ARG A 6 -11.69 -22.19 -1.92
N LEU A 7 -10.99 -22.67 -2.96
CA LEU A 7 -9.80 -22.01 -3.50
C LEU A 7 -10.10 -20.58 -3.97
N ILE A 8 -11.17 -20.39 -4.74
CA ILE A 8 -11.57 -19.07 -5.23
C ILE A 8 -11.87 -18.14 -4.06
N ARG A 9 -12.59 -18.62 -3.05
CA ARG A 9 -12.97 -17.85 -1.86
C ARG A 9 -11.75 -17.47 -1.00
N VAL A 10 -10.85 -18.41 -0.74
CA VAL A 10 -9.62 -18.17 0.03
C VAL A 10 -8.71 -17.19 -0.71
N MET A 11 -8.53 -17.38 -2.03
CA MET A 11 -7.74 -16.49 -2.87
C MET A 11 -8.28 -15.05 -2.83
N ARG A 12 -9.59 -14.86 -3.07
CA ARG A 12 -10.22 -13.55 -2.97
C ARG A 12 -10.02 -12.92 -1.59
N TRP A 13 -10.19 -13.69 -0.52
CA TRP A 13 -10.04 -13.19 0.84
C TRP A 13 -8.65 -12.63 1.11
N LEU A 14 -7.61 -13.32 0.62
CA LEU A 14 -6.21 -12.92 0.73
C LEU A 14 -5.90 -11.67 -0.12
N LEU A 15 -6.38 -11.62 -1.37
CA LEU A 15 -6.22 -10.46 -2.26
C LEU A 15 -6.88 -9.19 -1.70
N ASP A 16 -8.05 -9.32 -1.09
CA ASP A 16 -8.77 -8.19 -0.50
C ASP A 16 -8.09 -7.67 0.79
N ARG A 17 -7.15 -8.44 1.37
CA ARG A 17 -6.48 -8.15 2.65
C ARG A 17 -4.97 -8.40 2.54
N PRO A 18 -4.26 -7.62 1.71
CA PRO A 18 -2.81 -7.74 1.60
C PRO A 18 -2.14 -7.39 2.93
N ASN A 19 -0.97 -7.98 3.18
CA ASN A 19 -0.15 -7.86 4.38
C ASN A 19 -0.93 -7.99 5.71
N ASN A 20 -2.05 -8.73 5.70
CA ASN A 20 -2.87 -8.97 6.88
C ASN A 20 -2.65 -10.41 7.39
N PRO A 21 -2.02 -10.59 8.57
CA PRO A 21 -1.91 -11.87 9.25
C PRO A 21 -3.26 -12.53 9.51
N VAL A 22 -3.39 -13.80 9.12
CA VAL A 22 -4.56 -14.61 9.48
C VAL A 22 -4.14 -16.02 9.91
N SER A 23 -4.73 -16.53 10.99
CA SER A 23 -4.47 -17.91 11.40
C SER A 23 -5.28 -18.90 10.56
N LEU A 24 -4.77 -20.14 10.43
CA LEU A 24 -5.55 -21.22 9.78
C LEU A 24 -6.83 -21.54 10.56
N SER A 25 -6.87 -21.25 11.87
CA SER A 25 -8.05 -21.42 12.70
C SER A 25 -9.15 -20.41 12.34
N ASP A 26 -8.77 -19.16 12.11
CA ASP A 26 -9.73 -18.11 11.71
C ASP A 26 -10.28 -18.41 10.31
N LEU A 27 -9.42 -18.82 9.37
CA LEU A 27 -9.86 -19.25 8.04
C LEU A 27 -10.78 -20.47 8.12
N SER A 28 -10.49 -21.42 9.01
CA SER A 28 -11.32 -22.61 9.25
C SER A 28 -12.73 -22.24 9.69
N ASN A 29 -12.85 -21.26 10.60
CA ASN A 29 -14.14 -20.74 11.07
C ASN A 29 -14.88 -19.97 9.96
N VAL A 30 -14.17 -19.14 9.19
CA VAL A 30 -14.77 -18.32 8.11
C VAL A 30 -15.30 -19.18 6.96
N PHE A 31 -14.60 -20.24 6.59
CA PHE A 31 -14.91 -21.07 5.43
C PHE A 31 -15.58 -22.40 5.76
N ASP A 32 -15.82 -22.69 7.04
CA ASP A 32 -16.35 -23.98 7.53
C ASP A 32 -15.63 -25.17 6.89
N ALA A 33 -14.30 -25.18 7.04
CA ALA A 33 -13.42 -26.16 6.41
C ALA A 33 -12.30 -26.58 7.36
N ALA A 34 -11.87 -27.85 7.28
CA ALA A 34 -10.79 -28.37 8.10
C ALA A 34 -9.47 -27.60 7.87
N LYS A 35 -8.70 -27.38 8.95
CA LYS A 35 -7.40 -26.68 8.88
C LYS A 35 -6.42 -27.34 7.91
N SER A 36 -6.40 -28.67 7.84
CA SER A 36 -5.56 -29.44 6.90
C SER A 36 -5.92 -29.13 5.45
N SER A 37 -7.21 -29.14 5.11
CA SER A 37 -7.69 -28.80 3.76
C SER A 37 -7.36 -27.36 3.37
N LEU A 38 -7.51 -26.41 4.30
CA LEU A 38 -7.13 -25.01 4.07
C LEU A 38 -5.62 -24.85 3.91
N SER A 39 -4.81 -25.58 4.68
CA SER A 39 -3.36 -25.56 4.54
C SER A 39 -2.92 -26.03 3.15
N GLU A 40 -3.52 -27.09 2.61
CA GLU A 40 -3.24 -27.54 1.24
C GLU A 40 -3.68 -26.51 0.20
N ASP A 41 -4.84 -25.90 0.38
CA ASP A 41 -5.36 -24.90 -0.55
C ASP A 41 -4.48 -23.65 -0.56
N VAL A 42 -4.05 -23.18 0.61
CA VAL A 42 -3.09 -22.08 0.74
C VAL A 42 -1.75 -22.45 0.10
N ALA A 43 -1.28 -23.68 0.22
CA ALA A 43 -0.05 -24.14 -0.43
C ALA A 43 -0.18 -24.12 -1.97
N MET A 44 -1.35 -24.46 -2.52
CA MET A 44 -1.61 -24.37 -3.96
C MET A 44 -1.69 -22.91 -4.43
N ILE A 45 -2.41 -22.05 -3.71
CA ILE A 45 -2.49 -20.63 -4.02
C ILE A 45 -1.09 -20.01 -4.01
N ARG A 46 -0.29 -20.30 -2.97
CA ARG A 46 1.10 -19.85 -2.86
C ARG A 46 1.88 -20.22 -4.12
N ARG A 47 1.84 -21.48 -4.54
CA ARG A 47 2.57 -21.96 -5.72
C ARG A 47 2.19 -21.19 -6.98
N VAL A 48 0.90 -20.91 -7.19
CA VAL A 48 0.42 -20.13 -8.33
C VAL A 48 0.91 -18.69 -8.27
N MET A 49 0.75 -18.03 -7.13
CA MET A 49 1.13 -16.62 -6.95
C MET A 49 2.64 -16.40 -7.11
N GLU A 50 3.45 -17.28 -6.55
CA GLU A 50 4.92 -17.24 -6.67
C GLU A 50 5.37 -17.53 -8.10
N ALA A 51 4.74 -18.49 -8.79
CA ALA A 51 5.04 -18.80 -10.20
C ALA A 51 4.72 -17.63 -11.13
N GLU A 52 3.63 -16.91 -10.87
CA GLU A 52 3.25 -15.70 -11.62
C GLU A 52 4.00 -14.44 -11.16
N LYS A 53 4.80 -14.52 -10.08
CA LYS A 53 5.45 -13.38 -9.43
C LYS A 53 4.46 -12.26 -9.06
N ALA A 54 3.21 -12.63 -8.79
CA ALA A 54 2.12 -11.73 -8.45
C ALA A 54 2.00 -11.54 -6.93
N GLY A 55 2.76 -12.30 -6.14
CA GLY A 55 2.89 -12.13 -4.71
C GLY A 55 3.33 -13.39 -4.01
N THR A 56 3.64 -13.22 -2.73
CA THR A 56 4.11 -14.30 -1.85
C THR A 56 3.13 -14.49 -0.71
N ILE A 57 2.73 -15.73 -0.45
CA ILE A 57 2.01 -16.03 0.79
C ILE A 57 3.07 -16.28 1.87
N ALA A 58 3.31 -15.39 2.81
CA ALA A 58 4.29 -15.62 3.87
C ALA A 58 3.66 -16.42 5.03
N SER A 59 4.39 -17.40 5.57
CA SER A 59 3.99 -18.11 6.79
C SER A 59 4.42 -17.34 8.02
N ILE A 60 3.58 -17.30 9.04
CA ILE A 60 3.86 -16.65 10.32
C ILE A 60 4.18 -17.72 11.36
N GLN A 61 5.35 -17.61 11.99
CA GLN A 61 5.79 -18.55 13.02
C GLN A 61 5.08 -18.26 14.36
N GLY A 62 4.66 -19.31 15.07
CA GLY A 62 4.00 -19.21 16.39
C GLY A 62 2.99 -20.33 16.66
N ALA A 63 2.49 -20.42 17.90
CA ALA A 63 1.64 -21.52 18.39
C ALA A 63 0.30 -21.68 17.65
N SER A 64 -0.24 -20.58 17.11
CA SER A 64 -1.47 -20.56 16.32
C SER A 64 -1.24 -20.68 14.81
N GLY A 65 0.03 -20.54 14.36
CA GLY A 65 0.40 -20.46 12.95
C GLY A 65 -0.37 -19.39 12.17
N GLY A 66 -0.04 -19.21 10.90
CA GLY A 66 -0.83 -18.33 10.05
C GLY A 66 -0.15 -18.03 8.73
N VAL A 67 -0.87 -17.29 7.90
CA VAL A 67 -0.39 -16.80 6.63
C VAL A 67 -0.75 -15.33 6.45
N LYS A 68 0.01 -14.64 5.62
CA LYS A 68 -0.35 -13.33 5.08
C LYS A 68 0.02 -13.28 3.61
N TYR A 69 -0.76 -12.58 2.81
CA TYR A 69 -0.45 -12.38 1.40
C TYR A 69 0.32 -11.08 1.20
N LEU A 70 1.50 -11.14 0.60
CA LEU A 70 2.31 -10.00 0.21
C LEU A 70 2.12 -9.78 -1.28
N ALA A 71 1.43 -8.72 -1.66
CA ALA A 71 1.20 -8.39 -3.06
C ALA A 71 2.50 -7.92 -3.71
N GLU A 72 2.87 -8.53 -4.82
CA GLU A 72 4.05 -8.12 -5.60
C GLU A 72 3.60 -7.66 -6.98
N PHE A 73 4.43 -6.85 -7.63
CA PHE A 73 4.20 -6.46 -9.01
C PHE A 73 5.11 -7.28 -9.92
N PRO A 74 4.59 -8.09 -10.87
CA PRO A 74 5.42 -8.95 -11.69
C PRO A 74 6.49 -8.18 -12.48
N PRO A 75 7.76 -8.63 -12.53
CA PRO A 75 8.87 -7.85 -13.10
C PRO A 75 8.64 -7.33 -14.53
N LEU A 76 8.03 -8.13 -15.40
CA LEU A 76 7.69 -7.71 -16.77
C LEU A 76 6.68 -6.56 -16.77
N GLN A 77 5.64 -6.66 -15.93
CA GLN A 77 4.64 -5.60 -15.77
C GLN A 77 5.25 -4.35 -15.11
N GLN A 78 6.21 -4.51 -14.19
CA GLN A 78 6.95 -3.39 -13.62
C GLN A 78 7.71 -2.62 -14.70
N GLU A 79 8.46 -3.32 -15.56
CA GLU A 79 9.23 -2.70 -16.63
C GLU A 79 8.32 -1.97 -17.63
N GLU A 80 7.23 -2.61 -18.07
CA GLU A 80 6.24 -2.00 -18.96
C GLU A 80 5.59 -0.76 -18.31
N PHE A 81 5.21 -0.87 -17.04
CA PHE A 81 4.63 0.24 -16.29
C PHE A 81 5.61 1.42 -16.18
N LEU A 82 6.84 1.18 -15.74
CA LEU A 82 7.86 2.22 -15.60
C LEU A 82 8.18 2.87 -16.95
N ARG A 83 8.30 2.08 -18.03
CA ARG A 83 8.50 2.61 -19.38
C ARG A 83 7.32 3.48 -19.83
N SER A 84 6.10 3.07 -19.54
CA SER A 84 4.90 3.87 -19.84
C SER A 84 4.88 5.18 -19.05
N MET A 85 5.33 5.16 -17.79
CA MET A 85 5.44 6.35 -16.95
C MET A 85 6.51 7.30 -17.48
N VAL A 86 7.68 6.80 -17.85
CA VAL A 86 8.73 7.60 -18.47
C VAL A 86 8.19 8.28 -19.73
N LEU A 87 7.56 7.53 -20.63
CA LEU A 87 7.02 8.10 -21.87
C LEU A 87 5.98 9.21 -21.60
N ARG A 88 5.05 8.97 -20.66
CA ARG A 88 4.07 9.99 -20.23
C ARG A 88 4.77 11.21 -19.65
N LEU A 89 5.72 11.03 -18.73
CA LEU A 89 6.38 12.11 -17.98
C LEU A 89 7.36 12.93 -18.84
N THR A 90 7.91 12.35 -19.90
CA THR A 90 8.81 13.04 -20.84
C THR A 90 8.10 13.90 -21.87
N ASP A 91 6.76 13.88 -21.92
CA ASP A 91 5.98 14.73 -22.83
C ASP A 91 6.25 16.22 -22.55
N PRO A 92 6.81 16.99 -23.51
CA PRO A 92 7.12 18.40 -23.32
C PRO A 92 5.89 19.26 -22.99
N SER A 93 4.68 18.84 -23.39
CA SER A 93 3.44 19.56 -23.09
C SER A 93 3.12 19.63 -21.59
N ARG A 94 3.78 18.80 -20.78
CA ARG A 94 3.62 18.78 -19.33
C ARG A 94 4.48 19.82 -18.62
N ILE A 95 5.42 20.48 -19.30
CA ILE A 95 6.29 21.48 -18.68
C ILE A 95 5.45 22.71 -18.33
N LEU A 96 5.46 23.07 -17.05
CA LEU A 96 4.78 24.25 -16.51
C LEU A 96 5.81 25.32 -16.09
N PRO A 97 5.42 26.61 -16.06
CA PRO A 97 6.29 27.68 -15.57
C PRO A 97 6.85 27.40 -14.18
N GLY A 98 8.11 27.77 -13.93
CA GLY A 98 8.77 27.54 -12.65
C GLY A 98 9.38 26.14 -12.49
N GLY A 99 9.49 25.36 -13.56
CA GLY A 99 10.13 24.05 -13.55
C GLY A 99 9.25 22.92 -13.02
N PHE A 100 7.92 23.09 -13.05
CA PHE A 100 6.97 22.06 -12.63
C PHE A 100 6.55 21.18 -13.80
N LEU A 101 6.03 20.00 -13.46
CA LEU A 101 5.41 19.09 -14.40
C LEU A 101 3.91 18.98 -14.11
N TYR A 102 3.09 18.95 -15.16
CA TYR A 102 1.69 18.63 -15.06
C TYR A 102 1.50 17.13 -14.76
N MET A 103 1.00 16.85 -13.56
CA MET A 103 0.89 15.51 -12.97
C MET A 103 -0.54 15.10 -12.61
N SER A 104 -1.52 16.00 -12.78
CA SER A 104 -2.87 15.80 -12.21
C SER A 104 -3.60 14.61 -12.85
N ASP A 105 -3.39 14.35 -14.14
CA ASP A 105 -3.93 13.20 -14.85
C ASP A 105 -3.25 11.89 -14.40
N ILE A 106 -1.93 11.89 -14.17
CA ILE A 106 -1.17 10.73 -13.71
C ILE A 106 -1.57 10.35 -12.28
N LEU A 107 -1.63 11.33 -11.38
CA LEU A 107 -2.00 11.12 -9.98
C LEU A 107 -3.51 10.94 -9.79
N GLY A 108 -4.31 11.18 -10.83
CA GLY A 108 -5.75 10.92 -10.88
C GLY A 108 -6.11 9.57 -11.51
N ASP A 109 -5.14 8.84 -12.07
CA ASP A 109 -5.33 7.56 -12.76
C ASP A 109 -5.29 6.40 -11.75
N PRO A 110 -6.41 5.71 -11.47
CA PRO A 110 -6.45 4.65 -10.46
C PRO A 110 -5.52 3.48 -10.76
N MET A 111 -5.28 3.18 -12.04
CA MET A 111 -4.39 2.08 -12.42
C MET A 111 -2.93 2.44 -12.12
N VAL A 112 -2.54 3.69 -12.39
CA VAL A 112 -1.21 4.19 -11.99
C VAL A 112 -1.04 4.15 -10.49
N LEU A 113 -2.04 4.61 -9.74
CA LEU A 113 -2.00 4.60 -8.28
C LEU A 113 -1.88 3.18 -7.73
N ASP A 114 -2.66 2.22 -8.25
CA ASP A 114 -2.60 0.82 -7.81
C ASP A 114 -1.23 0.20 -8.07
N SER A 115 -0.70 0.33 -9.29
CA SER A 115 0.64 -0.17 -9.65
C SER A 115 1.73 0.47 -8.79
N THR A 116 1.67 1.78 -8.58
CA THR A 116 2.67 2.49 -7.76
C THR A 116 2.56 2.10 -6.28
N GLY A 117 1.34 1.93 -5.77
CA GLY A 117 1.09 1.47 -4.41
C GLY A 117 1.65 0.07 -4.14
N ARG A 118 1.49 -0.87 -5.09
CA ARG A 118 2.12 -2.20 -5.01
C ARG A 118 3.64 -2.10 -5.01
N LEU A 119 4.22 -1.30 -5.90
CA LEU A 119 5.68 -1.10 -5.98
C LEU A 119 6.26 -0.58 -4.66
N PHE A 120 5.63 0.44 -4.07
CA PHE A 120 6.06 0.95 -2.78
C PHE A 120 5.90 -0.11 -1.69
N ALA A 121 4.73 -0.74 -1.58
CA ALA A 121 4.52 -1.75 -0.54
C ALA A 121 5.52 -2.89 -0.63
N GLN A 122 5.80 -3.38 -1.84
CA GLN A 122 6.81 -4.40 -2.12
C GLN A 122 8.20 -4.00 -1.61
N ALA A 123 8.61 -2.75 -1.80
CA ALA A 123 9.91 -2.26 -1.32
C ALA A 123 10.00 -2.15 0.22
N TYR A 124 8.86 -2.08 0.91
CA TYR A 124 8.80 -1.79 2.35
C TYR A 124 8.24 -2.92 3.21
N TYR A 125 7.93 -4.12 2.68
CA TYR A 125 7.34 -5.20 3.50
C TYR A 125 8.19 -5.60 4.72
N ASP A 126 9.52 -5.63 4.58
CA ASP A 126 10.44 -6.02 5.66
C ASP A 126 10.95 -4.82 6.48
N SER A 127 10.46 -3.62 6.16
CA SER A 127 10.89 -2.39 6.82
C SER A 127 10.18 -2.12 8.14
N GLY A 128 9.19 -2.92 8.55
CA GLY A 128 8.44 -2.70 9.79
C GLY A 128 7.64 -1.40 9.85
N VAL A 129 7.39 -0.75 8.69
CA VAL A 129 6.53 0.44 8.58
C VAL A 129 5.16 0.13 9.17
N ASN A 130 4.64 1.07 9.96
CA ASN A 130 3.33 0.97 10.60
C ASN A 130 2.42 2.17 10.35
N VAL A 131 2.86 3.13 9.55
CA VAL A 131 2.07 4.29 9.10
C VAL A 131 2.67 4.86 7.82
N VAL A 132 1.84 5.29 6.86
CA VAL A 132 2.29 6.05 5.69
C VAL A 132 1.97 7.53 5.92
N VAL A 133 2.97 8.40 5.81
CA VAL A 133 2.78 9.85 5.97
C VAL A 133 2.89 10.55 4.62
N THR A 134 2.01 11.51 4.36
CA THR A 134 2.13 12.42 3.22
C THR A 134 1.73 13.83 3.60
N ILE A 135 2.04 14.81 2.75
CA ILE A 135 1.54 16.18 2.87
C ILE A 135 0.47 16.42 1.80
N GLU A 136 -0.55 17.19 2.15
CA GLU A 136 -1.61 17.51 1.20
C GLU A 136 -1.07 18.27 -0.04
N THR A 137 -1.66 18.12 -1.23
CA THR A 137 -2.86 17.32 -1.55
C THR A 137 -2.54 16.22 -2.55
N LYS A 138 -1.62 16.47 -3.49
CA LYS A 138 -1.32 15.58 -4.63
C LYS A 138 -0.72 14.23 -4.21
N GLY A 139 -0.09 14.15 -3.03
CA GLY A 139 0.50 12.90 -2.51
C GLY A 139 -0.51 11.96 -1.84
N ILE A 140 -1.71 12.45 -1.51
CA ILE A 140 -2.72 11.67 -0.77
C ILE A 140 -3.15 10.39 -1.51
N PRO A 141 -3.52 10.42 -2.81
CA PRO A 141 -3.96 9.20 -3.49
C PRO A 141 -2.86 8.13 -3.51
N LEU A 142 -1.60 8.56 -3.67
CA LEU A 142 -0.46 7.66 -3.67
C LEU A 142 -0.20 7.06 -2.30
N ALA A 143 -0.28 7.86 -1.24
CA ALA A 143 -0.15 7.39 0.14
C ALA A 143 -1.23 6.36 0.48
N VAL A 144 -2.48 6.61 0.09
CA VAL A 144 -3.59 5.67 0.29
C VAL A 144 -3.39 4.38 -0.49
N ALA A 145 -2.94 4.45 -1.74
CA ALA A 145 -2.65 3.26 -2.54
C ALA A 145 -1.54 2.40 -1.92
N THR A 146 -0.44 3.02 -1.48
CA THR A 146 0.65 2.32 -0.77
C THR A 146 0.18 1.72 0.55
N ALA A 147 -0.50 2.50 1.37
CA ALA A 147 -0.97 2.09 2.69
C ALA A 147 -1.97 0.93 2.64
N ARG A 148 -2.79 0.85 1.58
CA ARG A 148 -3.69 -0.29 1.32
C ARG A 148 -2.90 -1.59 1.25
N TYR A 149 -1.80 -1.64 0.50
CA TYR A 149 -1.00 -2.85 0.31
C TYR A 149 -0.08 -3.16 1.51
N LEU A 150 0.41 -2.13 2.18
CA LEU A 150 1.12 -2.29 3.46
C LEU A 150 0.18 -2.67 4.62
N ASN A 151 -1.12 -2.44 4.48
CA ASN A 151 -2.15 -2.62 5.51
C ASN A 151 -1.85 -1.80 6.78
N VAL A 152 -1.60 -0.51 6.60
CA VAL A 152 -1.27 0.46 7.66
C VAL A 152 -2.11 1.74 7.50
N PRO A 153 -2.31 2.53 8.56
CA PRO A 153 -2.98 3.83 8.45
C PRO A 153 -2.20 4.84 7.60
N VAL A 154 -2.92 5.84 7.08
CA VAL A 154 -2.33 7.03 6.45
C VAL A 154 -2.49 8.23 7.38
N VAL A 155 -1.43 9.02 7.51
CA VAL A 155 -1.47 10.32 8.18
C VAL A 155 -1.17 11.43 7.18
N ILE A 156 -2.03 12.44 7.15
CA ILE A 156 -1.94 13.57 6.23
C ILE A 156 -1.50 14.79 7.01
N VAL A 157 -0.29 15.27 6.69
CA VAL A 157 0.25 16.54 7.14
C VAL A 157 -0.45 17.68 6.41
N ARG A 158 -0.86 18.70 7.16
CA ARG A 158 -1.59 19.88 6.67
C ARG A 158 -0.66 21.06 6.53
N ARG A 159 -0.87 21.94 5.54
CA ARG A 159 -0.17 23.24 5.47
C ARG A 159 -0.75 24.27 6.42
N GLU A 160 -2.01 24.10 6.82
CA GLU A 160 -2.70 24.97 7.76
C GLU A 160 -3.35 24.14 8.86
N HIS A 161 -3.14 24.55 10.12
CA HIS A 161 -3.75 23.86 11.25
C HIS A 161 -5.24 24.19 11.34
N ARG A 162 -6.09 23.16 11.44
CA ARG A 162 -7.51 23.31 11.74
C ARG A 162 -7.76 23.04 13.21
N VAL A 163 -8.40 23.99 13.90
CA VAL A 163 -8.74 23.92 15.34
C VAL A 163 -9.51 22.65 15.70
N THR A 164 -10.24 22.06 14.74
CA THR A 164 -11.01 20.82 14.90
C THR A 164 -10.15 19.56 15.08
N GLU A 165 -8.85 19.60 14.81
CA GLU A 165 -7.94 18.44 14.88
C GLU A 165 -7.21 18.31 16.23
N GLY A 166 -7.49 19.19 17.19
CA GLY A 166 -6.93 19.15 18.55
C GLY A 166 -5.46 19.55 18.62
N ALA A 167 -4.71 19.00 19.58
CA ALA A 167 -3.30 19.31 19.75
C ALA A 167 -2.48 18.91 18.52
N ALA A 168 -1.62 19.82 18.05
CA ALA A 168 -0.82 19.61 16.85
C ALA A 168 0.63 20.03 17.06
N LEU A 169 1.53 19.30 16.40
CA LEU A 169 2.92 19.70 16.21
C LEU A 169 3.00 20.49 14.91
N SER A 170 3.64 21.65 14.96
CA SER A 170 3.87 22.51 13.79
C SER A 170 5.36 22.69 13.55
N LEU A 171 5.76 22.61 12.28
CA LEU A 171 7.14 22.76 11.83
C LEU A 171 7.18 23.76 10.67
N HIS A 172 8.21 24.59 10.64
CA HIS A 172 8.45 25.50 9.52
C HIS A 172 9.46 24.87 8.56
N TYR A 173 9.19 24.94 7.27
CA TYR A 173 10.08 24.44 6.22
C TYR A 173 10.13 25.44 5.06
N VAL A 174 11.22 25.43 4.30
CA VAL A 174 11.32 26.22 3.07
C VAL A 174 10.88 25.34 1.92
N SER A 175 9.77 25.70 1.27
CA SER A 175 9.32 24.93 0.10
C SER A 175 10.24 25.20 -1.09
N GLY A 176 10.70 24.13 -1.77
CA GLY A 176 11.52 24.24 -2.98
C GLY A 176 10.79 24.92 -4.15
N SER A 177 9.45 24.86 -4.15
CA SER A 177 8.60 25.46 -5.19
C SER A 177 8.44 26.97 -5.04
N GLU A 178 8.21 27.42 -3.81
CA GLU A 178 7.84 28.82 -3.52
C GLU A 178 9.00 29.62 -2.93
N ARG A 179 10.09 28.96 -2.52
CA ARG A 179 11.25 29.55 -1.80
C ARG A 179 10.85 30.44 -0.64
N ARG A 180 9.69 30.16 -0.03
CA ARG A 180 9.13 30.84 1.13
C ARG A 180 9.02 29.86 2.29
N ILE A 181 9.04 30.42 3.49
CA ILE A 181 8.76 29.67 4.71
C ILE A 181 7.29 29.28 4.67
N GLN A 182 7.04 27.98 4.68
CA GLN A 182 5.73 27.38 4.85
C GLN A 182 5.68 26.68 6.20
N THR A 183 4.47 26.56 6.75
CA THR A 183 4.23 25.78 7.96
C THR A 183 3.59 24.47 7.56
N MET A 184 3.97 23.40 8.24
CA MET A 184 3.27 22.13 8.18
C MET A 184 2.84 21.74 9.59
N SER A 185 1.67 21.11 9.72
CA SER A 185 1.12 20.69 11.01
C SER A 185 0.58 19.27 10.94
N ILE A 186 0.75 18.55 12.05
CA ILE A 186 0.29 17.16 12.22
C ILE A 186 -0.37 17.04 13.60
N SER A 187 -1.57 16.46 13.65
CA SER A 187 -2.23 16.18 14.93
C SER A 187 -1.46 15.12 15.71
N THR A 188 -1.17 15.35 16.99
CA THR A 188 -0.47 14.37 17.83
C THR A 188 -1.28 13.10 18.03
N ARG A 189 -2.61 13.17 17.89
CA ARG A 189 -3.51 12.02 17.95
C ARG A 189 -3.51 11.17 16.68
N ALA A 190 -3.09 11.73 15.55
CA ALA A 190 -3.09 11.03 14.27
C ALA A 190 -1.90 10.08 14.13
N MET A 191 -0.79 10.34 14.84
CA MET A 191 0.41 9.51 14.77
C MET A 191 0.41 8.40 15.83
N PRO A 192 0.72 7.15 15.46
CA PRO A 192 0.95 6.07 16.43
C PRO A 192 2.12 6.39 17.37
N GLU A 193 2.03 6.00 18.66
CA GLU A 193 3.05 6.28 19.69
C GLU A 193 4.45 5.73 19.36
N SER A 194 4.53 4.64 18.59
CA SER A 194 5.79 4.05 18.09
C SER A 194 5.81 4.04 16.56
N ALA A 195 5.46 5.18 15.95
CA ALA A 195 5.41 5.33 14.51
C ALA A 195 6.76 5.01 13.85
N ARG A 196 6.75 4.03 12.96
CA ARG A 196 7.79 3.77 11.96
C ARG A 196 7.21 4.16 10.61
N VAL A 197 7.58 5.37 10.19
CA VAL A 197 7.12 6.05 8.96
C VAL A 197 7.87 5.51 7.76
#